data_AF-D8L2K5-F1
#
_entry.id   AF-D8L2K5-F1
#
_cell.length_a   1.000
_cell.length_b   1.000
_cell.length_c   1.000
_cell.angle_alpha   90.00
_cell.angle_beta   90.00
_cell.angle_gamma   90.00
#
_symmetry.space_group_name_H-M   'P 1'
#
loop_
_entity.id
_entity.type
_entity.pdbx_description
1 polymer ?
#
loop_
_entity_poly.entity_id
_entity_poly.type
_entity_poly.pdbx_seq_one_letter_code
_entity_poly.pdbx_strand_id
1 'polypeptide(L)'
;MEAKTKTFIKTSVDDNGMWLLTVPAGSAGNETVVVVVRRVEECRYGSEDSPGAYLWITCSLTLYGDGQSTPQTIVAKFEHGRVELFSVEFMLNEFLPRGRGVGSWIMQQMVLWTRSLPPETLVRQIHISSVDAKNIHNLIRRSRLWRGLGFRFPPGETSSMPLRADELQLPRGRCSTLRVEPLVSAVRRLEDCYRGLQEKIVQLEGKKRSQKQLITSLRNRPFYHLLHRKGGQLPDEKCDALPLRAEKLSLPQSGDSDLEVAQRATGVIRLATLCSQSQEKIVELERDLASQSEYLLDLQTKLLSILWGKVANLTLFWGGVVIFLYFIKWMLVA
;
A
#
# COMPACT_ATOMS: atom_id res chain seq x y z
N MET A 1 -3.65 -26.41 54.76
CA MET A 1 -3.61 -26.74 53.32
C MET A 1 -4.18 -25.54 52.57
N GLU A 2 -3.32 -24.70 51.99
CA GLU A 2 -3.79 -23.64 51.08
C GLU A 2 -4.32 -24.32 49.81
N ALA A 3 -5.62 -24.17 49.55
CA ALA A 3 -6.19 -24.55 48.28
C ALA A 3 -5.50 -23.70 47.20
N LYS A 4 -4.66 -24.30 46.36
CA LYS A 4 -4.12 -23.64 45.17
C LYS A 4 -5.29 -23.26 44.28
N THR A 5 -5.75 -22.01 44.36
CA THR A 5 -6.71 -21.44 43.44
C THR A 5 -6.08 -21.54 42.05
N LYS A 6 -6.62 -22.42 41.20
CA LYS A 6 -6.12 -22.59 39.84
C LYS A 6 -6.30 -21.27 39.10
N THR A 7 -5.36 -20.95 38.23
CA THR A 7 -5.42 -19.80 37.33
C THR A 7 -5.40 -20.33 35.91
N PHE A 8 -6.16 -19.70 35.02
CA PHE A 8 -6.11 -20.01 33.59
C PHE A 8 -5.90 -18.74 32.78
N ILE A 9 -5.29 -18.91 31.61
CA ILE A 9 -5.01 -17.83 30.66
C ILE A 9 -5.83 -18.09 29.42
N LYS A 10 -6.62 -17.11 29.02
CA LYS A 10 -7.36 -17.11 27.76
C LYS A 10 -6.77 -16.07 26.85
N THR A 11 -6.28 -16.52 25.70
CA THR A 11 -5.79 -15.64 24.63
C THR A 11 -6.84 -15.57 23.54
N SER A 12 -7.23 -14.36 23.15
CA SER A 12 -8.11 -14.12 22.02
C SER A 12 -7.45 -13.16 21.05
N VAL A 13 -7.52 -13.51 19.77
CA VAL A 13 -7.27 -12.58 18.68
C VAL A 13 -8.65 -12.21 18.18
N ASP A 14 -9.01 -10.93 18.30
CA ASP A 14 -10.32 -10.49 17.81
C ASP A 14 -10.30 -10.55 16.28
N ASP A 15 -11.29 -11.19 15.67
CA ASP A 15 -11.44 -11.23 14.21
C ASP A 15 -11.61 -9.80 13.63
N ASN A 16 -12.11 -8.86 14.44
CA ASN A 16 -12.15 -7.42 14.13
C ASN A 16 -10.90 -6.66 14.59
N GLY A 17 -9.91 -7.37 15.12
CA GLY A 17 -8.67 -6.86 15.70
C GLY A 17 -7.50 -6.76 14.73
N MET A 18 -7.73 -6.92 13.43
CA MET A 18 -6.67 -6.90 12.42
C MET A 18 -6.90 -5.83 11.37
N TRP A 19 -5.87 -5.03 11.11
CA TRP A 19 -5.96 -3.93 10.16
C TRP A 19 -4.75 -3.83 9.25
N LEU A 20 -5.00 -3.34 8.04
CA LEU A 20 -3.96 -2.77 7.18
C LEU A 20 -3.97 -1.25 7.35
N LEU A 21 -2.83 -0.70 7.73
CA LEU A 21 -2.57 0.72 7.74
C LEU A 21 -1.78 1.08 6.49
N THR A 22 -2.33 1.95 5.64
CA THR A 22 -1.56 2.61 4.57
C THR A 22 -1.22 4.00 5.05
N VAL A 23 0.05 4.18 5.41
CA VAL A 23 0.59 5.43 5.92
C VAL A 23 1.10 6.23 4.73
N PRO A 24 0.52 7.40 4.44
CA PRO A 24 0.90 8.18 3.28
C PRO A 24 2.32 8.70 3.42
N ALA A 25 3.00 8.70 2.28
CA ALA A 25 4.31 9.26 2.09
C ALA A 25 4.51 10.61 2.80
N GLY A 26 5.70 10.79 3.37
CA GLY A 26 6.23 12.11 3.70
C GLY A 26 6.39 12.98 2.44
N SER A 27 6.93 14.18 2.60
CA SER A 27 7.30 15.07 1.48
C SER A 27 8.40 14.52 0.55
N ALA A 28 8.99 13.36 0.85
CA ALA A 28 10.12 12.78 0.11
C ALA A 28 10.13 11.24 0.07
N GLY A 29 9.01 10.56 0.35
CA GLY A 29 9.00 9.10 0.57
C GLY A 29 7.93 8.35 -0.20
N ASN A 30 7.97 7.02 -0.10
CA ASN A 30 6.91 6.13 -0.57
C ASN A 30 5.85 5.93 0.53
N GLU A 31 4.67 5.45 0.15
CA GLU A 31 3.68 4.98 1.12
C GLU A 31 4.25 3.82 1.93
N THR A 32 3.92 3.77 3.22
CA THR A 32 4.34 2.69 4.11
C THR A 32 3.12 1.84 4.47
N VAL A 33 3.22 0.53 4.25
CA VAL A 33 2.17 -0.42 4.60
C VAL A 33 2.53 -1.12 5.90
N VAL A 34 1.57 -1.17 6.82
CA VAL A 34 1.76 -1.78 8.13
C VAL A 34 0.56 -2.67 8.45
N VAL A 35 0.82 -3.93 8.78
CA VAL A 35 -0.20 -4.83 9.30
C VAL A 35 -0.21 -4.70 10.81
N VAL A 36 -1.39 -4.52 11.40
CA VAL A 36 -1.57 -4.42 12.84
C VAL A 36 -2.46 -5.54 13.32
N VAL A 37 -2.02 -6.24 14.35
CA VAL A 37 -2.79 -7.31 15.00
C VAL A 37 -3.00 -6.97 16.46
N ARG A 38 -4.26 -6.98 16.88
CA ARG A 38 -4.67 -6.85 18.27
C ARG A 38 -4.83 -8.22 18.91
N ARG A 39 -4.24 -8.39 20.08
CA ARG A 39 -4.46 -9.56 20.93
C ARG A 39 -4.90 -9.10 22.32
N VAL A 40 -5.86 -9.82 22.87
CA VAL A 40 -6.29 -9.66 24.27
C VAL A 40 -6.00 -10.95 25.01
N GLU A 41 -5.20 -10.85 26.07
CA GLU A 41 -4.91 -11.97 26.96
C GLU A 41 -5.53 -11.69 28.33
N GLU A 42 -6.31 -12.64 28.83
CA GLU A 42 -6.99 -12.56 30.10
C GLU A 42 -6.46 -13.63 31.03
N CYS A 43 -6.02 -13.24 32.22
CA CYS A 43 -5.68 -14.16 33.29
C CYS A 43 -6.72 -14.02 34.41
N ARG A 44 -7.33 -15.15 34.79
CA ARG A 44 -8.37 -15.20 35.82
C ARG A 44 -8.09 -16.30 36.84
N TYR A 45 -8.60 -16.12 38.05
CA TYR A 45 -8.75 -17.22 39.00
C TYR A 45 -9.84 -18.21 38.52
N GLY A 46 -9.77 -19.46 38.97
CA GLY A 46 -10.74 -20.51 38.66
C GLY A 46 -10.36 -21.37 37.45
N SER A 47 -11.37 -21.78 36.68
CA SER A 47 -11.23 -22.57 35.45
C SER A 47 -12.03 -21.93 34.32
N GLU A 48 -11.84 -22.39 33.09
CA GLU A 48 -12.58 -21.89 31.92
C GLU A 48 -14.11 -22.05 32.08
N ASP A 49 -14.56 -23.18 32.63
CA ASP A 49 -15.99 -23.47 32.89
C ASP A 49 -16.58 -22.70 34.10
N SER A 50 -15.74 -22.09 34.92
CA SER A 50 -16.16 -21.36 36.13
C SER A 50 -15.18 -20.22 36.42
N PRO A 51 -15.23 -19.16 35.60
CA PRO A 51 -14.26 -18.08 35.67
C PRO A 51 -14.48 -17.25 36.93
N GLY A 52 -13.42 -17.13 37.74
CA GLY A 52 -13.34 -16.22 38.88
C GLY A 52 -12.92 -14.81 38.49
N ALA A 53 -12.47 -14.04 39.48
CA ALA A 53 -12.02 -12.67 39.30
C ALA A 53 -10.79 -12.58 38.38
N TYR A 54 -10.67 -11.48 37.63
CA TYR A 54 -9.49 -11.17 36.83
C TYR A 54 -8.27 -10.90 37.73
N LEU A 55 -7.15 -11.53 37.40
CA LEU A 55 -5.83 -11.16 37.89
C LEU A 55 -5.30 -9.98 37.08
N TRP A 56 -5.27 -10.16 35.76
CA TRP A 56 -4.88 -9.13 34.81
C TRP A 56 -5.52 -9.37 33.44
N ILE A 57 -5.60 -8.31 32.64
CA ILE A 57 -5.96 -8.36 31.23
C ILE A 57 -4.95 -7.51 30.48
N THR A 58 -4.34 -8.04 29.42
CA THR A 58 -3.50 -7.24 28.52
C THR A 58 -4.18 -7.09 27.17
N CYS A 59 -4.04 -5.90 26.58
CA CYS A 59 -4.36 -5.65 25.19
C CYS A 59 -3.09 -5.22 24.49
N SER A 60 -2.62 -6.02 23.54
CA SER A 60 -1.44 -5.73 22.74
C SER A 60 -1.84 -5.38 21.32
N LEU A 61 -1.12 -4.42 20.74
CA LEU A 61 -1.11 -4.12 19.32
C LEU A 61 0.29 -4.39 18.81
N THR A 62 0.41 -5.39 17.93
CA THR A 62 1.66 -5.73 17.27
C THR A 62 1.64 -5.17 15.85
N LEU A 63 2.60 -4.30 15.55
CA LEU A 63 2.77 -3.64 14.26
C LEU A 63 3.88 -4.33 13.48
N TYR A 64 3.53 -4.79 12.29
CA TYR A 64 4.43 -5.41 11.32
C TYR A 64 4.64 -4.42 10.17
N GLY A 65 5.84 -3.87 10.05
CA GLY A 65 6.23 -2.98 8.96
C GLY A 65 7.12 -3.66 7.91
N ASP A 66 7.13 -3.13 6.69
CA ASP A 66 8.07 -3.54 5.66
C ASP A 66 9.52 -3.28 6.09
N GLY A 67 10.41 -4.24 5.82
CA GLY A 67 11.84 -4.16 6.18
C GLY A 67 12.17 -4.26 7.68
N GLN A 68 11.20 -4.53 8.57
CA GLN A 68 11.49 -4.75 9.98
C GLN A 68 11.97 -6.18 10.26
N SER A 69 13.06 -6.31 11.02
CA SER A 69 13.49 -7.59 11.61
C SER A 69 12.66 -7.97 12.84
N THR A 70 12.16 -6.97 13.58
CA THR A 70 11.33 -7.18 14.77
C THR A 70 10.08 -6.29 14.73
N PRO A 71 8.88 -6.86 14.93
CA PRO A 71 7.66 -6.08 15.02
C PRO A 71 7.66 -5.22 16.28
N GLN A 72 6.92 -4.11 16.24
CA GLN A 72 6.72 -3.27 17.41
C GLN A 72 5.44 -3.65 18.14
N THR A 73 5.54 -4.03 19.42
CA THR A 73 4.37 -4.35 20.25
C THR A 73 4.13 -3.27 21.28
N ILE A 74 2.90 -2.79 21.35
CA ILE A 74 2.45 -1.80 22.34
C ILE A 74 1.40 -2.48 23.20
N VAL A 75 1.58 -2.46 24.52
CA VAL A 75 0.78 -3.25 25.47
C VAL A 75 0.13 -2.34 26.50
N ALA A 76 -1.19 -2.39 26.58
CA ALA A 76 -1.94 -1.88 27.72
C ALA A 76 -2.24 -3.02 28.70
N LYS A 77 -2.20 -2.74 30.01
CA LYS A 77 -2.40 -3.75 31.07
C LYS A 77 -3.42 -3.26 32.09
N PHE A 78 -4.47 -4.04 32.31
CA PHE A 78 -5.39 -3.93 33.43
C PHE A 78 -4.94 -4.87 34.55
N GLU A 79 -4.77 -4.35 35.75
CA GLU A 79 -4.37 -5.13 36.93
C GLU A 79 -4.80 -4.39 38.20
N HIS A 80 -5.34 -5.12 39.19
CA HIS A 80 -5.76 -4.55 40.48
C HIS A 80 -6.70 -3.32 40.37
N GLY A 81 -7.67 -3.34 39.45
CA GLY A 81 -8.63 -2.24 39.25
C GLY A 81 -8.03 -0.99 38.58
N ARG A 82 -6.83 -1.11 38.01
CA ARG A 82 -6.14 -0.01 37.33
C ARG A 82 -5.67 -0.41 35.94
N VAL A 83 -5.63 0.55 35.02
CA VAL A 83 -5.10 0.38 33.67
C VAL A 83 -3.83 1.19 33.49
N GLU A 84 -2.81 0.55 32.97
CA GLU A 84 -1.65 1.18 32.38
C GLU A 84 -1.80 1.14 30.86
N LEU A 85 -1.91 2.31 30.20
CA LEU A 85 -2.10 2.35 28.74
C LEU A 85 -0.87 1.88 27.95
N PHE A 86 0.32 1.94 28.57
CA PHE A 86 1.59 1.47 28.02
C PHE A 86 2.58 1.24 29.17
N SER A 87 3.30 0.12 29.13
CA SER A 87 4.29 -0.25 30.16
C SER A 87 5.64 0.47 30.01
N VAL A 88 5.90 1.11 28.87
CA VAL A 88 7.15 1.80 28.52
C VAL A 88 6.85 3.09 27.76
N GLU A 89 7.83 3.98 27.62
CA GLU A 89 7.68 5.22 26.87
C GLU A 89 7.02 4.99 25.49
N PHE A 90 5.91 5.68 25.24
CA PHE A 90 5.18 5.55 23.98
C PHE A 90 5.94 6.24 22.84
N MET A 91 6.77 5.47 22.14
CA MET A 91 7.56 5.92 21.00
C MET A 91 7.32 4.97 19.82
N LEU A 92 6.97 5.53 18.66
CA LEU A 92 6.86 4.75 17.43
C LEU A 92 8.23 4.62 16.77
N ASN A 93 8.51 3.43 16.24
CA ASN A 93 9.73 3.16 15.49
C ASN A 93 9.87 4.08 14.28
N GLU A 94 11.12 4.35 13.87
CA GLU A 94 11.46 5.37 12.87
C GLU A 94 10.91 5.09 11.46
N PHE A 95 10.62 3.82 11.13
CA PHE A 95 10.01 3.44 9.85
C PHE A 95 8.60 4.01 9.66
N LEU A 96 7.91 4.38 10.75
CA LEU A 96 6.59 5.01 10.71
C LEU A 96 6.74 6.51 10.53
N PRO A 97 6.29 7.08 9.39
CA PRO A 97 6.43 8.51 9.16
C PRO A 97 5.63 9.29 10.22
N ARG A 98 6.34 10.19 10.88
CA ARG A 98 5.79 10.98 11.98
C ARG A 98 4.69 11.93 11.49
N GLY A 99 3.71 12.20 12.36
CA GLY A 99 2.65 13.18 12.07
C GLY A 99 1.60 12.70 11.07
N ARG A 100 1.58 11.41 10.73
CA ARG A 100 0.58 10.81 9.81
C ARG A 100 -0.62 10.19 10.49
N GLY A 101 -0.73 10.26 11.82
CA GLY A 101 -1.91 9.81 12.57
C GLY A 101 -1.82 8.39 13.15
N VAL A 102 -0.76 7.64 12.85
CA VAL A 102 -0.56 6.27 13.38
C VAL A 102 -0.64 6.23 14.91
N GLY A 103 0.11 7.10 15.59
CA GLY A 103 0.09 7.14 17.07
C GLY A 103 -1.27 7.53 17.65
N SER A 104 -2.01 8.41 16.98
CA SER A 104 -3.37 8.77 17.39
C SER A 104 -4.34 7.60 17.21
N TRP A 105 -4.21 6.85 16.11
CA TRP A 105 -5.03 5.67 15.85
C TRP A 105 -4.73 4.53 16.84
N ILE A 106 -3.46 4.27 17.16
CA ILE A 106 -3.08 3.30 18.20
C ILE A 106 -3.72 3.70 19.54
N MET A 107 -3.61 4.97 19.92
CA MET A 107 -4.22 5.46 21.16
C MET A 107 -5.75 5.35 21.13
N GLN A 108 -6.40 5.54 19.99
CA GLN A 108 -7.85 5.27 19.86
C GLN A 108 -8.16 3.82 20.17
N GLN A 109 -7.39 2.86 19.65
CA GLN A 109 -7.59 1.44 19.94
C GLN A 109 -7.40 1.13 21.44
N MET A 110 -6.36 1.69 22.07
CA MET A 110 -6.13 1.50 23.50
C MET A 110 -7.23 2.14 24.35
N VAL A 111 -7.74 3.32 23.97
CA VAL A 111 -8.88 3.95 24.65
C VAL A 111 -10.16 3.14 24.47
N LEU A 112 -10.46 2.66 23.26
CA LEU A 112 -11.64 1.84 23.00
C LEU A 112 -11.62 0.55 23.84
N TRP A 113 -10.47 -0.12 23.91
CA TRP A 113 -10.29 -1.27 24.78
C TRP A 113 -10.45 -0.89 26.26
N THR A 114 -9.80 0.17 26.73
CA THR A 114 -9.87 0.61 28.14
C THR A 114 -11.31 0.94 28.54
N ARG A 115 -12.09 1.55 27.64
CA ARG A 115 -13.50 1.89 27.86
C ARG A 115 -14.45 0.67 27.88
N SER A 116 -13.97 -0.51 27.47
CA SER A 116 -14.72 -1.76 27.61
C SER A 116 -14.60 -2.39 29.00
N LEU A 117 -13.65 -1.91 29.81
CA LEU A 117 -13.50 -2.29 31.21
C LEU A 117 -14.54 -1.57 32.09
N PRO A 118 -14.72 -1.97 33.37
CA PRO A 118 -15.66 -1.29 34.26
C PRO A 118 -15.41 0.23 34.29
N PRO A 119 -16.45 1.09 34.20
CA PRO A 119 -16.32 2.55 34.12
C PRO A 119 -15.45 3.18 35.21
N GLU A 120 -15.52 2.62 36.42
CA GLU A 120 -14.79 3.05 37.61
C GLU A 120 -13.29 2.71 37.59
N THR A 121 -12.86 1.90 36.63
CA THR A 121 -11.46 1.52 36.44
C THR A 121 -10.57 2.75 36.35
N LEU A 122 -9.54 2.81 37.21
CA LEU A 122 -8.61 3.95 37.24
C LEU A 122 -7.53 3.79 36.18
N VAL A 123 -7.35 4.78 35.32
CA VAL A 123 -6.23 4.87 34.39
C VAL A 123 -5.04 5.50 35.13
N ARG A 124 -3.88 4.83 35.08
CA ARG A 124 -2.63 5.33 35.66
C ARG A 124 -2.25 6.67 35.03
N GLN A 125 -1.56 7.48 35.83
CA GLN A 125 -1.08 8.79 35.43
C GLN A 125 -0.07 8.67 34.28
N ILE A 126 -0.10 9.63 33.36
CA ILE A 126 0.87 9.74 32.28
C ILE A 126 1.99 10.65 32.72
N HIS A 127 3.22 10.15 32.61
CA HIS A 127 4.43 10.93 32.82
C HIS A 127 4.96 11.40 31.46
N ILE A 128 5.11 12.71 31.29
CA ILE A 128 5.64 13.31 30.07
C ILE A 128 7.11 13.69 30.23
N SER A 129 7.95 13.29 29.28
CA SER A 129 9.40 13.52 29.33
C SER A 129 9.78 15.01 29.21
N SER A 130 10.72 15.50 30.01
CA SER A 130 11.23 16.88 29.83
C SER A 130 12.02 17.03 28.52
N VAL A 131 12.50 15.93 27.92
CA VAL A 131 13.26 15.94 26.67
C VAL A 131 12.43 16.42 25.49
N ASP A 132 11.15 16.02 25.39
CA ASP A 132 10.29 16.45 24.28
C ASP A 132 10.02 17.96 24.31
N ALA A 133 10.14 18.61 25.48
CA ALA A 133 9.91 20.04 25.61
C ALA A 133 10.99 20.87 24.91
N LYS A 134 12.16 20.27 24.59
CA LYS A 134 13.24 20.93 23.85
C LYS A 134 12.87 21.23 22.40
N ASN A 135 11.97 20.45 21.80
CA ASN A 135 11.50 20.66 20.43
C ASN A 135 10.03 21.08 20.44
N ILE A 136 9.75 22.30 19.95
CA ILE A 136 8.40 22.88 19.95
C ILE A 136 7.36 22.02 19.23
N HIS A 137 7.74 21.35 18.14
CA HIS A 137 6.82 20.48 17.39
C HIS A 137 6.49 19.21 18.17
N ASN A 138 7.47 18.61 18.86
CA ASN A 138 7.23 17.45 19.71
C ASN A 138 6.37 17.83 20.91
N LEU A 139 6.68 18.96 21.57
CA LEU A 139 5.89 19.50 22.67
C LEU A 139 4.42 19.69 22.27
N ILE A 140 4.16 20.34 21.13
CA ILE A 140 2.80 20.57 20.63
C ILE A 140 2.10 19.25 20.33
N ARG A 141 2.75 18.32 19.62
CA ARG A 141 2.14 17.04 19.23
C ARG A 141 1.79 16.18 20.43
N ARG A 142 2.74 16.01 21.36
CA ARG A 142 2.53 15.26 22.60
C ARG A 142 1.43 15.88 23.45
N SER A 143 1.47 17.20 23.65
CA SER A 143 0.46 17.89 24.48
C SER A 143 -0.93 17.77 23.89
N ARG A 144 -1.06 17.87 22.56
CA ARG A 144 -2.34 17.66 21.86
C ARG A 144 -2.82 16.23 21.96
N LEU A 145 -1.93 15.24 21.86
CA LEU A 145 -2.28 13.83 21.99
C LEU A 145 -2.88 13.56 23.38
N TRP A 146 -2.13 13.81 24.46
CA TRP A 146 -2.58 13.47 25.80
C TRP A 146 -3.81 14.27 26.25
N ARG A 147 -3.85 15.58 25.99
CA ARG A 147 -5.03 16.40 26.30
C ARG A 147 -6.24 15.99 25.47
N GLY A 148 -6.03 15.56 24.22
CA GLY A 148 -7.08 15.04 23.34
C GLY A 148 -7.69 13.72 23.83
N LEU A 149 -6.97 12.97 24.67
CA LEU A 149 -7.47 11.76 25.34
C LEU A 149 -8.16 12.05 26.68
N GLY A 150 -8.19 13.30 27.13
CA GLY A 150 -8.79 13.71 28.41
C GLY A 150 -7.81 13.89 29.57
N PHE A 151 -6.51 13.60 29.38
CA PHE A 151 -5.51 13.81 30.43
C PHE A 151 -5.29 15.30 30.71
N ARG A 152 -5.27 15.64 32.00
CA ARG A 152 -5.01 16.99 32.52
C ARG A 152 -3.68 17.00 33.24
N PHE A 153 -2.87 18.03 32.97
CA PHE A 153 -1.55 18.21 33.57
C PHE A 153 -1.57 19.53 34.34
N PRO A 154 -1.32 19.52 35.66
CA PRO A 154 -1.18 20.75 36.43
C PRO A 154 -0.05 21.64 35.89
N PRO A 155 -0.12 22.97 36.07
CA PRO A 155 0.94 23.88 35.62
C PRO A 155 2.30 23.51 36.24
N GLY A 156 3.32 23.34 35.40
CA GLY A 156 4.67 22.98 35.84
C GLY A 156 4.88 21.50 36.15
N GLU A 157 3.83 20.68 36.15
CA GLU A 157 3.94 19.25 36.40
C GLU A 157 4.13 18.44 35.11
N THR A 158 4.88 17.35 35.24
CA THR A 158 5.09 16.36 34.19
C THR A 158 4.23 15.11 34.37
N SER A 159 3.43 15.04 35.44
CA SER A 159 2.48 13.96 35.69
C SER A 159 1.06 14.43 35.40
N SER A 160 0.22 13.56 34.85
CA SER A 160 -1.20 13.85 34.67
C SER A 160 -1.97 13.64 35.98
N MET A 161 -3.14 14.28 36.11
CA MET A 161 -4.13 13.87 37.10
C MET A 161 -4.63 12.43 36.81
N PRO A 162 -5.11 11.69 37.84
CA PRO A 162 -5.82 10.43 37.63
C PRO A 162 -7.04 10.63 36.74
N LEU A 163 -7.38 9.59 35.97
CA LEU A 163 -8.51 9.58 35.05
C LEU A 163 -9.23 8.24 35.18
N ARG A 164 -10.55 8.20 35.08
CA ARG A 164 -11.29 6.93 34.97
C ARG A 164 -11.43 6.48 33.51
N ALA A 165 -11.72 5.20 33.32
CA ALA A 165 -11.93 4.63 32.00
C ALA A 165 -13.04 5.35 31.23
N ASP A 166 -14.15 5.69 31.90
CA ASP A 166 -15.29 6.41 31.30
C ASP A 166 -14.99 7.88 30.94
N GLU A 167 -13.99 8.48 31.59
CA GLU A 167 -13.54 9.85 31.34
C GLU A 167 -12.57 9.96 30.15
N LEU A 168 -12.03 8.83 29.64
CA LEU A 168 -11.18 8.82 28.46
C LEU A 168 -11.94 9.29 27.21
N GLN A 169 -11.33 10.24 26.52
CA GLN A 169 -11.89 10.79 25.29
C GLN A 169 -11.25 10.15 24.07
N LEU A 170 -12.06 9.91 23.03
CA LEU A 170 -11.52 9.63 21.72
C LEU A 170 -10.96 10.93 21.15
N PRO A 171 -9.74 10.93 20.61
CA PRO A 171 -9.17 12.14 20.02
C PRO A 171 -10.06 12.59 18.86
N ARG A 172 -10.68 13.77 19.02
CA ARG A 172 -11.53 14.38 17.98
C ARG A 172 -10.66 14.73 16.77
N GLY A 173 -11.01 14.15 15.61
CA GLY A 173 -10.18 14.18 14.42
C GLY A 173 -10.03 15.57 13.79
N ARG A 174 -8.80 15.88 13.35
CA ARG A 174 -8.58 16.57 12.07
C ARG A 174 -8.21 15.51 11.04
N CYS A 175 -8.46 15.81 9.76
CA CYS A 175 -8.18 14.99 8.58
C CYS A 175 -6.84 14.24 8.70
N SER A 176 -6.87 13.00 9.17
CA SER A 176 -5.73 12.10 9.06
C SER A 176 -5.76 11.53 7.64
N THR A 177 -4.62 11.58 6.98
CA THR A 177 -4.43 10.95 5.68
C THR A 177 -4.11 9.45 5.82
N LEU A 178 -4.01 8.93 7.05
CA LEU A 178 -3.89 7.51 7.35
C LEU A 178 -5.13 6.77 6.84
N ARG A 179 -4.91 5.78 5.98
CA ARG A 179 -5.98 4.85 5.59
C ARG A 179 -5.91 3.64 6.49
N VAL A 180 -7.05 3.27 7.05
CA VAL A 180 -7.21 2.11 7.91
C VAL A 180 -8.31 1.25 7.33
N GLU A 181 -8.04 -0.04 7.20
CA GLU A 181 -9.00 -0.99 6.67
C GLU A 181 -8.90 -2.32 7.44
N PRO A 182 -10.02 -3.03 7.66
CA PRO A 182 -9.96 -4.40 8.15
C PRO A 182 -9.08 -5.28 7.26
N LEU A 183 -8.19 -6.07 7.87
CA LEU A 183 -7.18 -6.83 7.13
C LEU A 183 -7.80 -7.76 6.07
N VAL A 184 -8.94 -8.38 6.38
CA VAL A 184 -9.70 -9.25 5.45
C VAL A 184 -10.09 -8.52 4.16
N SER A 185 -10.62 -7.29 4.31
CA SER A 185 -11.03 -6.47 3.15
C SER A 185 -9.80 -6.01 2.36
N ALA A 186 -8.75 -5.64 3.09
CA ALA A 186 -7.51 -5.16 2.50
C ALA A 186 -6.80 -6.24 1.67
N VAL A 187 -6.72 -7.48 2.18
CA VAL A 187 -6.12 -8.62 1.47
C VAL A 187 -6.89 -8.90 0.19
N ARG A 188 -8.22 -8.98 0.25
CA ARG A 188 -9.05 -9.20 -0.96
C ARG A 188 -8.80 -8.11 -2.00
N ARG A 189 -8.82 -6.84 -1.59
CA ARG A 189 -8.54 -5.71 -2.49
C ARG A 189 -7.14 -5.81 -3.11
N LEU A 190 -6.12 -6.17 -2.31
CA LEU A 190 -4.75 -6.31 -2.79
C LEU A 190 -4.60 -7.47 -3.78
N GLU A 191 -5.26 -8.60 -3.54
CA GLU A 191 -5.26 -9.74 -4.47
C GLU A 191 -5.93 -9.38 -5.80
N ASP A 192 -7.09 -8.72 -5.75
CA ASP A 192 -7.81 -8.27 -6.94
C ASP A 192 -7.01 -7.20 -7.71
N CYS A 193 -6.40 -6.26 -6.98
CA CYS A 193 -5.50 -5.23 -7.55
C CYS A 193 -4.31 -5.89 -8.25
N TYR A 194 -3.59 -6.79 -7.57
CA TYR A 194 -2.42 -7.44 -8.14
C TYR A 194 -2.75 -8.21 -9.41
N ARG A 195 -3.86 -8.96 -9.42
CA ARG A 195 -4.33 -9.68 -10.61
C ARG A 195 -4.56 -8.73 -11.79
N GLY A 196 -5.32 -7.64 -11.57
CA GLY A 196 -5.58 -6.64 -12.61
C GLY A 196 -4.31 -5.95 -13.11
N LEU A 197 -3.33 -5.70 -12.23
CA LEU A 197 -2.04 -5.15 -12.62
C LEU A 197 -1.23 -6.12 -13.47
N GLN A 198 -1.21 -7.42 -13.13
CA GLN A 198 -0.53 -8.44 -13.92
C GLN A 198 -1.14 -8.57 -15.32
N GLU A 199 -2.48 -8.60 -15.43
CA GLU A 199 -3.17 -8.61 -16.72
C GLU A 199 -2.79 -7.39 -17.57
N LYS A 200 -2.75 -6.20 -16.96
CA LYS A 200 -2.36 -4.97 -17.65
C LYS A 200 -0.89 -5.01 -18.11
N ILE A 201 0.02 -5.53 -17.30
CA ILE A 201 1.43 -5.69 -17.67
C ILE A 201 1.57 -6.59 -18.90
N VAL A 202 0.91 -7.76 -18.89
CA VAL A 202 0.95 -8.70 -20.02
C VAL A 202 0.42 -8.04 -21.31
N GLN A 203 -0.70 -7.32 -21.22
CA GLN A 203 -1.24 -6.59 -22.37
C GLN A 203 -0.28 -5.51 -22.91
N LEU A 204 0.36 -4.74 -22.03
CA LEU A 204 1.31 -3.69 -22.42
C LEU A 204 2.59 -4.28 -23.03
N GLU A 205 3.13 -5.35 -22.45
CA GLU A 205 4.28 -6.06 -23.01
C GLU A 205 3.97 -6.63 -24.40
N GLY A 206 2.78 -7.22 -24.58
CA GLY A 206 2.29 -7.67 -25.88
C GLY A 206 2.25 -6.54 -26.91
N LYS A 207 1.62 -5.40 -26.56
CA LYS A 207 1.57 -4.20 -27.43
C LYS A 207 2.96 -3.70 -27.79
N LYS A 208 3.87 -3.59 -26.82
CA LYS A 208 5.27 -3.18 -27.01
C LYS A 208 6.00 -4.13 -27.98
N ARG A 209 5.78 -5.44 -27.88
CA ARG A 209 6.37 -6.43 -28.79
C ARG A 209 5.83 -6.30 -30.21
N SER A 210 4.51 -6.20 -30.37
CA SER A 210 3.88 -6.02 -31.69
C SER A 210 4.33 -4.72 -32.36
N GLN A 211 4.42 -3.63 -31.61
CA GLN A 211 4.87 -2.35 -32.14
C GLN A 211 6.34 -2.37 -32.56
N LYS A 212 7.21 -3.03 -31.77
CA LYS A 212 8.60 -3.25 -32.14
C LYS A 212 8.74 -4.06 -33.43
N GLN A 213 7.95 -5.14 -33.59
CA GLN A 213 7.92 -5.92 -34.83
C GLN A 213 7.47 -5.08 -36.02
N LEU A 214 6.45 -4.24 -35.84
CA LEU A 214 5.98 -3.32 -36.89
C LEU A 214 7.10 -2.35 -37.30
N ILE A 215 7.75 -1.71 -36.34
CA ILE A 215 8.90 -0.82 -36.60
C ILE A 215 10.01 -1.54 -37.38
N THR A 216 10.39 -2.75 -36.95
CA THR A 216 11.42 -3.55 -37.66
C THR A 216 10.98 -3.90 -39.08
N SER A 217 9.71 -4.27 -39.28
CA SER A 217 9.17 -4.58 -40.61
C SER A 217 9.18 -3.37 -41.54
N LEU A 218 8.83 -2.18 -41.03
CA LEU A 218 8.84 -0.93 -41.79
C LEU A 218 10.27 -0.53 -42.17
N ARG A 219 11.23 -0.74 -41.27
CA ARG A 219 12.65 -0.47 -41.54
C ARG A 219 13.24 -1.42 -42.59
N ASN A 220 12.92 -2.72 -42.51
CA ASN A 220 13.49 -3.73 -43.41
C ASN A 220 12.78 -3.79 -44.76
N ARG A 221 11.47 -3.51 -44.79
CA ARG A 221 10.64 -3.58 -46.00
C ARG A 221 9.69 -2.36 -46.08
N PRO A 222 10.23 -1.17 -46.40
CA PRO A 222 9.55 0.12 -46.29
C PRO A 222 8.31 0.33 -47.16
N PHE A 223 7.97 -0.59 -48.06
CA PHE A 223 6.79 -0.47 -48.93
C PHE A 223 5.93 -1.75 -49.00
N TYR A 224 6.34 -2.84 -48.34
CA TYR A 224 5.62 -4.13 -48.41
C TYR A 224 4.27 -4.09 -47.67
N HIS A 225 4.15 -3.27 -46.63
CA HIS A 225 2.96 -3.14 -45.81
C HIS A 225 1.83 -2.37 -46.52
N LEU A 226 2.14 -1.57 -47.55
CA LEU A 226 1.13 -0.88 -48.38
C LEU A 226 0.37 -1.84 -49.30
N LEU A 227 0.99 -2.97 -49.68
CA LEU A 227 0.38 -3.98 -50.55
C LEU A 227 -0.51 -4.99 -49.78
N HIS A 228 -0.36 -5.09 -48.45
CA HIS A 228 -1.06 -6.07 -47.62
C HIS A 228 -2.06 -5.46 -46.62
N ARG A 229 -2.64 -4.29 -46.92
CA ARG A 229 -3.75 -3.69 -46.16
C ARG A 229 -5.09 -4.42 -46.38
N LYS A 230 -5.10 -5.76 -46.31
CA LYS A 230 -6.30 -6.54 -45.98
C LYS A 230 -6.12 -7.00 -44.55
N GLY A 231 -7.03 -6.58 -43.67
CA GLY A 231 -6.95 -6.68 -42.21
C GLY A 231 -6.63 -8.08 -41.70
N GLY A 232 -5.34 -8.41 -41.64
CA GLY A 232 -4.83 -9.58 -40.95
C GLY A 232 -4.69 -9.24 -39.49
N GLN A 233 -5.45 -9.93 -38.66
CA GLN A 233 -5.33 -9.91 -37.21
C GLN A 233 -3.87 -10.26 -36.85
N LEU A 234 -3.24 -9.42 -36.03
CA LEU A 234 -1.90 -9.65 -35.49
C LEU A 234 -1.85 -11.07 -34.88
N PRO A 235 -0.75 -11.82 -35.07
CA PRO A 235 -0.64 -13.16 -34.49
C PRO A 235 -0.74 -13.03 -32.98
N ASP A 236 -1.83 -13.59 -32.44
CA ASP A 236 -2.11 -13.73 -31.03
C ASP A 236 -1.23 -14.86 -30.48
N GLU A 237 0.08 -14.61 -30.47
CA GLU A 237 1.04 -15.52 -29.86
C GLU A 237 0.89 -15.35 -28.35
N LYS A 238 0.14 -16.28 -27.75
CA LYS A 238 -0.12 -16.39 -26.31
C LYS A 238 1.11 -15.92 -25.54
N CYS A 239 0.99 -14.78 -24.88
CA CYS A 239 1.89 -14.44 -23.79
C CYS A 239 1.83 -15.61 -22.81
N ASP A 240 2.94 -16.33 -22.67
CA ASP A 240 3.10 -17.32 -21.62
C ASP A 240 2.74 -16.64 -20.31
N ALA A 241 1.58 -17.01 -19.78
CA ALA A 241 1.05 -16.43 -18.57
C ALA A 241 2.08 -16.67 -17.48
N LEU A 242 2.66 -15.57 -16.96
CA LEU A 242 3.36 -15.60 -15.69
C LEU A 242 2.46 -16.35 -14.70
N PRO A 243 2.99 -17.32 -13.95
CA PRO A 243 2.15 -18.21 -13.16
C PRO A 243 1.32 -17.38 -12.18
N LEU A 244 0.02 -17.30 -12.46
CA LEU A 244 -1.01 -16.78 -11.57
C LEU A 244 -1.13 -17.73 -10.37
N ARG A 245 -0.12 -17.72 -9.52
CA ARG A 245 -0.28 -18.09 -8.12
C ARG A 245 0.06 -16.85 -7.32
N ALA A 246 -0.93 -15.95 -7.22
CA ALA A 246 -1.11 -15.29 -5.94
C ALA A 246 -1.24 -16.44 -4.94
N GLU A 247 -0.17 -16.72 -4.22
CA GLU A 247 -0.20 -17.61 -3.07
C GLU A 247 -1.37 -17.13 -2.22
N LYS A 248 -2.42 -17.96 -2.11
CA LYS A 248 -3.66 -17.56 -1.46
C LYS A 248 -3.29 -17.20 -0.02
N LEU A 249 -3.29 -15.92 0.30
CA LEU A 249 -2.78 -15.46 1.58
C LEU A 249 -3.78 -15.89 2.65
N SER A 250 -3.33 -16.72 3.57
CA SER A 250 -4.10 -17.00 4.77
C SER A 250 -4.06 -15.76 5.66
N LEU A 251 -5.24 -15.32 6.09
CA LEU A 251 -5.36 -14.28 7.11
C LEU A 251 -4.88 -14.84 8.45
N PRO A 252 -4.27 -14.05 9.33
CA PRO A 252 -4.03 -14.48 10.70
C PRO A 252 -5.37 -14.89 11.35
N GLN A 253 -5.35 -15.94 12.16
CA GLN A 253 -6.53 -16.56 12.79
C GLN A 253 -6.38 -16.60 14.31
N SER A 254 -7.52 -16.66 14.99
CA SER A 254 -7.53 -16.95 16.43
C SER A 254 -6.92 -18.31 16.72
N GLY A 255 -5.90 -18.34 17.58
CA GLY A 255 -5.13 -19.55 17.92
C GLY A 255 -3.79 -19.68 17.18
N ASP A 256 -3.53 -18.84 16.19
CA ASP A 256 -2.21 -18.78 15.55
C ASP A 256 -1.12 -18.41 16.56
N SER A 257 0.02 -19.07 16.44
CA SER A 257 1.25 -18.68 17.12
C SER A 257 1.76 -17.31 16.63
N ASP A 258 2.58 -16.64 17.43
CA ASP A 258 3.21 -15.36 17.04
C ASP A 258 3.98 -15.46 15.72
N LEU A 259 4.58 -16.62 15.47
CA LEU A 259 5.32 -16.90 14.24
C LEU A 259 4.40 -16.96 13.03
N GLU A 260 3.26 -17.65 13.13
CA GLU A 260 2.28 -17.76 12.05
C GLU A 260 1.64 -16.40 11.73
N VAL A 261 1.29 -15.63 12.76
CA VAL A 261 0.78 -14.26 12.59
C VAL A 261 1.81 -13.40 11.87
N ALA A 262 3.08 -13.47 12.27
CA ALA A 262 4.16 -12.73 11.63
C ALA A 262 4.34 -13.12 10.16
N GLN A 263 4.37 -14.43 9.85
CA GLN A 263 4.49 -14.93 8.48
C GLN A 263 3.35 -14.43 7.58
N ARG A 264 2.11 -14.51 8.07
CA ARG A 264 0.93 -14.04 7.33
C ARG A 264 0.97 -12.52 7.14
N ALA A 265 1.32 -11.75 8.16
CA ALA A 265 1.51 -10.31 8.07
C ALA A 265 2.58 -9.93 7.03
N THR A 266 3.72 -10.62 7.02
CA THR A 266 4.77 -10.45 6.01
C THR A 266 4.27 -10.77 4.60
N GLY A 267 3.46 -11.81 4.43
CA GLY A 267 2.82 -12.14 3.15
C GLY A 267 1.93 -11.02 2.61
N VAL A 268 1.12 -10.40 3.47
CA VAL A 268 0.27 -9.25 3.10
C VAL A 268 1.11 -8.02 2.72
N ILE A 269 2.14 -7.72 3.50
CA ILE A 269 3.07 -6.61 3.20
C ILE A 269 3.74 -6.84 1.85
N ARG A 270 4.24 -8.06 1.60
CA ARG A 270 4.86 -8.43 0.32
C ARG A 270 3.89 -8.25 -0.86
N LEU A 271 2.63 -8.64 -0.71
CA LEU A 271 1.61 -8.44 -1.76
C LEU A 271 1.38 -6.95 -2.04
N ALA A 272 1.33 -6.12 -1.01
CA ALA A 272 1.21 -4.67 -1.19
C ALA A 272 2.44 -4.08 -1.91
N THR A 273 3.65 -4.53 -1.56
CA THR A 273 4.89 -4.14 -2.23
C THR A 273 4.88 -4.57 -3.71
N LEU A 274 4.42 -5.78 -4.01
CA LEU A 274 4.27 -6.26 -5.39
C LEU A 274 3.27 -5.44 -6.20
N CYS A 275 2.17 -4.99 -5.59
CA CYS A 275 1.23 -4.07 -6.23
C CYS A 275 1.91 -2.75 -6.59
N SER A 276 2.66 -2.15 -5.64
CA SER A 276 3.38 -0.89 -5.88
C SER A 276 4.41 -1.04 -7.01
N GLN A 277 5.22 -2.10 -6.99
CA GLN A 277 6.21 -2.38 -8.04
C GLN A 277 5.56 -2.63 -9.41
N SER A 278 4.43 -3.34 -9.43
CA SER A 278 3.69 -3.59 -10.68
C SER A 278 3.12 -2.29 -11.27
N GLN A 279 2.65 -1.38 -10.41
CA GLN A 279 2.17 -0.07 -10.83
C GLN A 279 3.31 0.78 -11.44
N GLU A 280 4.49 0.80 -10.82
CA GLU A 280 5.68 1.47 -11.37
C GLU A 280 6.07 0.89 -12.73
N LYS A 281 6.11 -0.44 -12.85
CA LYS A 281 6.40 -1.12 -14.12
C LYS A 281 5.40 -0.76 -15.22
N ILE A 282 4.12 -0.62 -14.89
CA ILE A 282 3.09 -0.20 -15.85
C ILE A 282 3.38 1.22 -16.37
N VAL A 283 3.74 2.15 -15.49
CA VAL A 283 4.07 3.53 -15.87
C VAL A 283 5.29 3.55 -16.80
N GLU A 284 6.32 2.75 -16.52
CA GLU A 284 7.47 2.60 -17.42
C GLU A 284 7.08 2.02 -18.79
N LEU A 285 6.27 0.95 -18.80
CA LEU A 285 5.82 0.33 -20.05
C LEU A 285 4.96 1.28 -20.89
N GLU A 286 4.09 2.07 -20.27
CA GLU A 286 3.28 3.09 -20.97
C GLU A 286 4.17 4.18 -21.57
N ARG A 287 5.19 4.63 -20.84
CA ARG A 287 6.18 5.61 -21.35
C ARG A 287 6.96 5.04 -22.55
N ASP A 288 7.40 3.79 -22.46
CA ASP A 288 8.10 3.11 -23.55
C ASP A 288 7.21 3.00 -24.80
N LEU A 289 5.94 2.60 -24.63
CA LEU A 289 4.96 2.52 -25.71
C LEU A 289 4.70 3.88 -26.37
N ALA A 290 4.62 4.95 -25.57
CA ALA A 290 4.49 6.31 -26.09
C ALA A 290 5.69 6.68 -26.98
N SER A 291 6.91 6.40 -26.51
CA SER A 291 8.13 6.69 -27.30
C SER A 291 8.22 5.87 -28.60
N GLN A 292 7.82 4.59 -28.57
CA GLN A 292 7.75 3.77 -29.78
C GLN A 292 6.69 4.27 -30.77
N SER A 293 5.58 4.79 -30.26
CA SER A 293 4.51 5.36 -31.08
C SER A 293 4.95 6.62 -31.80
N GLU A 294 5.66 7.50 -31.11
CA GLU A 294 6.26 8.70 -31.69
C GLU A 294 7.29 8.35 -32.77
N TYR A 295 8.19 7.40 -32.49
CA TYR A 295 9.16 6.91 -33.46
C TYR A 295 8.51 6.31 -34.71
N LEU A 296 7.45 5.53 -34.53
CA LEU A 296 6.72 4.92 -35.64
C LEU A 296 6.07 6.00 -36.53
N LEU A 297 5.51 7.05 -35.93
CA LEU A 297 4.92 8.16 -36.65
C LEU A 297 5.95 8.93 -37.49
N ASP A 298 7.13 9.22 -36.92
CA ASP A 298 8.27 9.81 -37.65
C ASP A 298 8.76 8.91 -38.80
N LEU A 299 8.83 7.60 -38.56
CA LEU A 299 9.22 6.65 -39.59
C LEU A 299 8.22 6.65 -40.77
N GLN A 300 6.92 6.67 -40.47
CA GLN A 300 5.87 6.69 -41.48
C GLN A 300 5.84 8.00 -42.28
N THR A 301 5.98 9.15 -41.64
CA THR A 301 6.03 10.46 -42.33
C THR A 301 7.25 10.56 -43.24
N LYS A 302 8.42 10.07 -42.79
CA LYS A 302 9.63 9.98 -43.64
C LYS A 302 9.40 9.07 -44.85
N LEU A 303 8.79 7.91 -44.65
CA LEU A 303 8.49 6.97 -45.74
C LEU A 303 7.50 7.56 -46.75
N LEU A 304 6.47 8.25 -46.28
CA LEU A 304 5.50 8.95 -47.13
C LEU A 304 6.15 10.06 -47.95
N SER A 305 7.05 10.84 -47.33
CA SER A 305 7.82 11.89 -48.03
C SER A 305 8.70 11.30 -49.14
N ILE A 306 9.39 10.19 -48.89
CA ILE A 306 10.20 9.48 -49.90
C ILE A 306 9.33 8.97 -51.05
N LEU A 307 8.16 8.39 -50.72
CA LEU A 307 7.18 7.93 -51.71
C LEU A 307 6.70 9.08 -52.59
N TRP A 308 6.32 10.20 -51.97
CA TRP A 308 5.86 11.39 -52.67
C TRP A 308 6.93 11.94 -53.62
N GLY A 309 8.20 12.02 -53.16
CA GLY A 309 9.33 12.41 -54.01
C GLY A 309 9.52 11.49 -55.21
N LYS A 310 9.39 10.16 -55.02
CA LYS A 310 9.46 9.21 -56.14
C LYS A 310 8.31 9.37 -57.13
N VAL A 311 7.09 9.55 -56.64
CA VAL A 311 5.91 9.77 -57.50
C VAL A 311 6.09 11.05 -58.30
N ALA A 312 6.48 12.15 -57.66
CA ALA A 312 6.72 13.44 -58.31
C ALA A 312 7.80 13.35 -59.40
N ASN A 313 8.90 12.65 -59.13
CA ASN A 313 9.95 12.43 -60.13
C ASN A 313 9.46 11.57 -61.31
N LEU A 314 8.60 10.58 -61.06
CA LEU A 314 8.01 9.74 -62.09
C LEU A 314 7.05 10.55 -62.98
N THR A 315 6.20 11.40 -62.39
CA THR A 315 5.31 12.30 -63.15
C THR A 315 6.11 13.30 -63.97
N LEU A 316 7.18 13.86 -63.44
CA LEU A 316 8.09 14.75 -64.19
C LEU A 316 8.75 14.02 -65.37
N PHE A 317 9.23 12.80 -65.16
CA PHE A 317 9.83 11.99 -66.22
C PHE A 317 8.84 11.73 -67.35
N TRP A 318 7.63 11.21 -67.05
CA TRP A 318 6.61 10.96 -68.07
C TRP A 318 6.08 12.23 -68.72
N GLY A 319 5.93 13.32 -67.96
CA GLY A 319 5.61 14.63 -68.51
C GLY A 319 6.65 15.09 -69.54
N GLY A 320 7.94 14.93 -69.23
CA GLY A 320 9.04 15.20 -70.16
C GLY A 320 9.01 14.31 -71.41
N VAL A 321 8.76 13.01 -71.25
CA VAL A 321 8.63 12.06 -72.37
C VAL A 321 7.48 12.47 -73.30
N VAL A 322 6.32 12.83 -72.76
CA VAL A 322 5.16 13.27 -73.57
C VAL A 322 5.49 14.55 -74.33
N ILE A 323 6.13 15.52 -73.69
CA ILE A 323 6.56 16.77 -74.34
C ILE A 323 7.55 16.48 -75.47
N PHE A 324 8.53 15.60 -75.24
CA PHE A 324 9.53 15.22 -76.23
C PHE A 324 8.91 14.49 -77.43
N LEU A 325 7.97 13.57 -77.19
CA LEU A 325 7.22 12.90 -78.26
C LEU A 325 6.37 13.88 -79.08
N TYR A 326 5.77 14.88 -78.41
CA TYR A 326 5.03 15.94 -79.09
C TYR A 326 5.95 16.80 -79.99
N PHE A 327 7.16 17.09 -79.51
CA PHE A 327 8.18 17.79 -80.29
C PHE A 327 8.63 16.99 -81.52
N ILE A 328 8.89 15.69 -81.39
CA ILE A 328 9.22 14.81 -82.53
C ILE A 328 8.07 14.79 -83.54
N LYS A 329 6.83 14.66 -83.06
CA LYS A 329 5.64 14.68 -83.93
C LYS A 329 5.53 16.00 -84.70
N TRP A 330 5.82 17.13 -84.05
CA TRP A 330 5.82 18.44 -84.70
C TRP A 330 6.89 18.55 -85.80
N MET A 331 8.12 18.06 -85.53
CA MET A 331 9.21 18.03 -86.52
C MET A 331 8.94 17.12 -87.73
N LEU A 332 8.09 16.09 -87.59
CA LEU A 332 7.74 15.18 -88.68
C LEU A 332 6.56 15.66 -89.53
N VAL A 333 5.84 16.69 -89.09
CA VAL A 333 4.67 17.26 -89.80
C VAL A 333 5.02 18.62 -90.46
N ALA A 334 6.17 19.20 -90.14
CA ALA A 334 6.77 20.35 -90.82
C ALA A 334 7.61 19.92 -92.03
#